data_AF-A0A7S0ACS1-F1
#
_entry.id   AF-A0A7S0ACS1-F1
#
_cell.length_a   1.000
_cell.length_b   1.000
_cell.length_c   1.000
_cell.angle_alpha   90.00
_cell.angle_beta   90.00
_cell.angle_gamma   90.00
#
_symmetry.space_group_name_H-M   'P 1'
#
loop_
_entity.id
_entity.type
_entity.pdbx_description
1 polymer ?
#
loop_
_entity_poly.entity_id
_entity_poly.type
_entity_poly.pdbx_seq_one_letter_code
_entity_poly.pdbx_strand_id
1 'polypeptide(L)'
;QIVEIYLFLTRVNRDEVARIVAKDERYYSSTTFSKAFGFVRKYGLLVGAPLKEFGSFVKDLAEQVSSQRAAFDEADIPAKYLCEMMADIMSDPVMFPQSRKIVDRWVAERQIM
;
A
#
# COMPACT_ATOMS: atom_id res chain seq x y z
N GLN A 1 -18.21 1.21 11.19
CA GLN A 1 -17.33 0.17 11.74
C GLN A 1 -15.93 0.16 11.12
N ILE A 2 -15.70 -0.25 9.86
CA ILE A 2 -14.31 -0.35 9.31
C ILE A 2 -13.55 0.99 9.36
N VAL A 3 -14.18 2.08 8.92
CA VAL A 3 -13.57 3.42 8.92
C VAL A 3 -13.22 3.89 10.34
N GLU A 4 -14.06 3.55 11.31
CA GLU A 4 -13.82 3.89 12.72
C GLU A 4 -12.62 3.11 13.27
N ILE A 5 -12.43 1.84 12.89
CA ILE A 5 -11.24 1.07 13.27
C ILE A 5 -9.97 1.77 12.79
N TYR A 6 -9.92 2.18 11.52
CA TYR A 6 -8.79 2.95 11.00
C TYR A 6 -8.58 4.24 11.80
N LEU A 7 -9.65 4.96 12.12
CA LEU A 7 -9.57 6.19 12.91
C LEU A 7 -9.06 5.93 14.35
N PHE A 8 -9.49 4.86 15.01
CA PHE A 8 -8.99 4.49 16.33
C PHE A 8 -7.50 4.12 16.28
N LEU A 9 -7.09 3.34 15.29
CA LEU A 9 -5.69 2.95 15.12
C LEU A 9 -4.80 4.17 14.84
N THR A 10 -5.25 5.11 13.99
CA THR A 10 -4.47 6.32 13.67
C THR A 10 -4.35 7.26 14.87
N ARG A 11 -5.30 7.26 15.80
CA ARG A 11 -5.19 8.01 17.06
C ARG A 11 -4.16 7.43 18.02
N VAL A 12 -3.90 6.13 17.95
CA VAL A 12 -2.87 5.46 18.77
C VAL A 12 -1.49 5.68 18.16
N ASN A 13 -1.31 5.34 16.88
CA ASN A 13 -0.05 5.53 16.18
C ASN A 13 -0.28 5.71 14.67
N ARG A 14 -0.44 6.97 14.26
CA ARG A 14 -0.74 7.33 12.87
C ARG A 14 0.34 6.89 11.89
N ASP A 15 1.60 7.09 12.24
CA ASP A 15 2.73 6.84 11.34
C ASP A 15 2.93 5.35 11.11
N GLU A 16 2.78 4.53 12.16
CA GLU A 16 2.88 3.08 12.04
C GLU A 16 1.73 2.51 11.21
N VAL A 17 0.50 3.00 11.41
CA VAL A 17 -0.65 2.61 10.59
C VAL A 17 -0.41 2.99 9.13
N ALA A 18 0.05 4.21 8.87
CA ALA A 18 0.35 4.66 7.52
C ALA A 18 1.45 3.79 6.87
N ARG A 19 2.52 3.46 7.61
CA ARG A 19 3.59 2.57 7.17
C ARG A 19 3.10 1.17 6.84
N ILE A 20 2.31 0.54 7.71
CA ILE A 20 1.79 -0.82 7.51
C ILE A 20 0.85 -0.86 6.30
N VAL A 21 -0.07 0.10 6.20
CA VAL A 21 -1.03 0.17 5.10
C VAL A 21 -0.32 0.48 3.77
N ALA A 22 0.66 1.38 3.77
CA ALA A 22 1.48 1.69 2.60
C ALA A 22 2.30 0.49 2.12
N LYS A 23 2.82 -0.31 3.06
CA LYS A 23 3.61 -1.52 2.75
C LYS A 23 2.77 -2.62 2.11
N ASP A 24 1.48 -2.69 2.42
CA ASP A 24 0.58 -3.70 1.87
C ASP A 24 0.05 -3.29 0.48
N GLU A 25 0.93 -3.32 -0.51
CA GLU A 25 0.61 -2.97 -1.90
C GLU A 25 -0.43 -3.90 -2.55
N ARG A 26 -0.73 -5.06 -1.93
CA ARG A 26 -1.70 -6.02 -2.46
C ARG A 26 -3.14 -5.54 -2.30
N TYR A 27 -3.42 -4.85 -1.19
CA TYR A 27 -4.77 -4.44 -0.83
C TYR A 27 -4.93 -2.93 -0.78
N TYR A 28 -3.83 -2.18 -0.61
CA TYR A 28 -3.89 -0.74 -0.62
C TYR A 28 -4.12 -0.17 -2.02
N SER A 29 -5.09 0.75 -2.13
CA SER A 29 -5.24 1.63 -3.28
C SER A 29 -5.75 2.99 -2.81
N SER A 30 -5.05 4.06 -3.21
CA SER A 30 -5.47 5.44 -2.93
C SER A 30 -6.90 5.72 -3.42
N THR A 31 -7.32 5.10 -4.52
CA THR A 31 -8.68 5.23 -5.05
C THR A 31 -9.74 4.63 -4.12
N THR A 32 -9.44 3.50 -3.48
CA THR A 32 -10.34 2.84 -2.52
C THR A 32 -10.53 3.70 -1.28
N PHE A 33 -9.46 4.24 -0.71
CA PHE A 33 -9.53 5.12 0.45
C PHE A 33 -10.25 6.44 0.13
N SER A 34 -10.00 7.01 -1.05
CA SER A 34 -10.70 8.22 -1.53
C SER A 34 -12.20 7.98 -1.71
N LYS A 35 -12.59 6.83 -2.30
CA LYS A 35 -13.99 6.42 -2.42
C LYS A 35 -14.64 6.22 -1.04
N ALA A 36 -13.94 5.55 -0.12
CA ALA A 36 -14.42 5.34 1.24
C ALA A 36 -14.69 6.68 1.95
N PHE A 37 -13.77 7.65 1.85
CA PHE A 37 -13.97 9.00 2.37
C PHE A 37 -15.21 9.68 1.74
N GLY A 38 -15.38 9.55 0.42
CA GLY A 38 -16.56 10.05 -0.29
C GLY A 38 -17.88 9.48 0.26
N PHE A 39 -17.94 8.17 0.51
CA PHE A 39 -19.11 7.52 1.11
C PHE A 39 -19.36 7.96 2.54
N VAL A 40 -18.31 8.01 3.37
CA VAL A 40 -18.38 8.45 4.77
C VAL A 40 -18.97 9.85 4.87
N ARG A 41 -18.50 10.77 4.02
CA ARG A 41 -19.01 12.14 3.95
C ARG A 41 -20.45 12.18 3.43
N LYS A 42 -20.75 11.47 2.34
CA LYS A 42 -22.07 11.50 1.68
C LYS A 42 -23.18 10.97 2.57
N TYR A 43 -22.92 9.90 3.31
CA TYR A 43 -23.92 9.23 4.15
C TYR A 43 -23.85 9.67 5.62
N GLY A 44 -22.99 10.63 5.96
CA GLY A 44 -22.87 11.14 7.34
C GLY A 44 -22.38 10.09 8.35
N LEU A 45 -21.60 9.10 7.91
CA LEU A 45 -21.09 8.03 8.78
C LEU A 45 -20.09 8.55 9.81
N LEU A 46 -19.42 9.65 9.49
CA LEU A 46 -18.63 10.46 10.42
C LEU A 46 -19.00 11.92 10.22
N VAL A 47 -18.96 12.70 11.31
CA VAL A 47 -19.27 14.13 11.33
C VAL A 47 -18.28 14.87 12.21
N GLY A 48 -18.10 16.17 11.96
CA GLY A 48 -17.24 17.04 12.77
C GLY A 48 -15.75 16.69 12.68
N ALA A 49 -15.09 16.57 13.83
CA ALA A 49 -13.66 16.29 13.93
C ALA A 49 -13.24 14.91 13.37
N PRO A 50 -13.93 13.79 13.69
CA PRO A 50 -13.65 12.47 13.11
C PRO A 50 -13.59 12.43 11.58
N LEU A 51 -14.49 13.16 10.91
CA LEU A 51 -14.50 13.24 9.45
C LEU A 51 -13.26 13.95 8.91
N LYS A 52 -12.85 15.05 9.55
CA LYS A 52 -11.64 15.79 9.17
C LYS A 52 -10.37 14.97 9.40
N GLU A 53 -10.28 14.30 10.54
CA GLU A 53 -9.17 13.40 10.90
C GLU A 53 -9.02 12.27 9.86
N PHE A 54 -10.12 11.61 9.50
CA PHE A 54 -10.10 10.55 8.50
C PHE A 54 -9.70 11.11 7.12
N GLY A 55 -10.22 12.28 6.74
CA GLY A 55 -9.84 12.95 5.49
C GLY A 55 -8.36 13.30 5.42
N SER A 56 -7.78 13.84 6.50
CA SER A 56 -6.32 14.10 6.55
C SER A 56 -5.52 12.81 6.48
N PHE A 57 -5.96 11.75 7.15
CA PHE A 57 -5.27 10.46 7.09
C PHE A 57 -5.24 9.89 5.67
N VAL A 58 -6.37 9.92 4.96
CA VAL A 58 -6.46 9.45 3.57
C VAL A 58 -5.52 10.23 2.65
N LYS A 59 -5.43 11.56 2.82
CA LYS A 59 -4.54 12.42 2.03
C LYS A 59 -3.07 12.09 2.29
N ASP A 60 -2.67 12.10 3.56
CA ASP A 60 -1.27 11.91 3.95
C ASP A 60 -0.77 10.51 3.56
N LEU A 61 -1.64 9.50 3.67
CA LEU A 61 -1.34 8.14 3.23
C LEU A 61 -1.08 8.06 1.72
N ALA A 62 -1.90 8.75 0.91
CA ALA A 62 -1.70 8.80 -0.53
C ALA A 62 -0.39 9.51 -0.92
N GLU A 63 -0.07 10.60 -0.23
CA GLU A 63 1.18 11.34 -0.42
C GLU A 63 2.38 10.45 -0.07
N GLN A 64 2.38 9.82 1.10
CA GLN A 64 3.46 8.93 1.55
C GLN A 64 3.74 7.79 0.56
N VAL A 65 2.70 7.10 0.06
CA VAL A 65 2.87 6.02 -0.92
C VAL A 65 3.41 6.56 -2.24
N SER A 66 2.94 7.73 -2.68
CA SER A 66 3.46 8.35 -3.91
C SER A 66 4.93 8.73 -3.79
N SER A 67 5.34 9.29 -2.64
CA SER A 67 6.73 9.66 -2.37
C SER A 67 7.63 8.43 -2.24
N GLN A 68 7.17 7.35 -1.62
CA GLN A 68 7.92 6.09 -1.56
C GLN A 68 8.18 5.53 -2.95
N ARG A 69 7.14 5.49 -3.82
CA ARG A 69 7.30 5.01 -5.20
C ARG A 69 8.26 5.87 -6.00
N ALA A 70 8.13 7.19 -5.92
CA ALA A 70 9.06 8.10 -6.58
C ALA A 70 10.52 7.90 -6.10
N ALA A 71 10.73 7.66 -4.80
CA ALA A 71 12.06 7.37 -4.25
C ALA A 71 12.63 6.04 -4.74
N PHE A 72 11.78 5.03 -4.99
CA PHE A 72 12.20 3.77 -5.61
C PHE A 72 12.56 3.95 -7.09
N ASP A 73 11.80 4.74 -7.84
CA ASP A 73 12.06 5.01 -9.25
C ASP A 73 13.39 5.77 -9.47
N GLU A 74 13.80 6.61 -8.50
CA GLU A 74 15.06 7.37 -8.55
C GLU A 74 16.27 6.52 -8.10
N ALA A 75 16.05 5.40 -7.41
CA ALA A 75 17.12 4.55 -6.93
C ALA A 75 17.65 3.61 -8.04
N ASP A 76 18.95 3.71 -8.34
CA ASP A 76 19.61 2.81 -9.30
C ASP A 76 19.88 1.44 -8.64
N ILE A 77 18.81 0.65 -8.54
CA ILE A 77 18.81 -0.64 -7.84
C ILE A 77 19.54 -1.69 -8.69
N PRO A 78 20.54 -2.41 -8.15
CA PRO A 78 21.23 -3.44 -8.90
C PRO A 78 20.28 -4.53 -9.40
N ALA A 79 20.40 -4.88 -10.68
CA ALA A 79 19.49 -5.82 -11.35
C ALA A 79 19.30 -7.17 -10.63
N LYS A 80 20.30 -7.64 -9.87
CA LYS A 80 20.22 -8.88 -9.08
C LYS A 80 19.18 -8.86 -7.95
N TYR A 81 18.71 -7.68 -7.54
CA TYR A 81 17.67 -7.51 -6.53
C TYR A 81 16.29 -7.26 -7.14
N LEU A 82 16.22 -7.05 -8.46
CA LEU A 82 14.98 -6.79 -9.17
C LEU A 82 14.39 -8.09 -9.72
N CYS A 83 13.08 -8.24 -9.56
CA CYS A 83 12.29 -9.34 -10.08
C CYS A 83 12.34 -9.31 -11.62
N GLU A 84 12.71 -10.43 -12.25
CA GLU A 84 12.82 -10.51 -13.71
C GLU A 84 11.49 -10.32 -14.46
N MET A 85 10.34 -10.43 -13.76
CA MET A 85 9.01 -10.23 -14.36
C MET A 85 8.41 -8.85 -14.08
N MET A 86 8.66 -8.29 -12.90
CA MET A 86 7.99 -7.06 -12.43
C MET A 86 8.91 -5.85 -12.38
N ALA A 87 10.22 -6.04 -12.56
CA ALA A 87 11.24 -5.00 -12.41
C ALA A 87 11.15 -4.25 -11.06
N ASP A 88 10.69 -4.95 -10.03
CA ASP A 88 10.52 -4.45 -8.66
C ASP A 88 11.41 -5.23 -7.69
N ILE A 89 11.72 -4.66 -6.52
CA ILE A 89 12.62 -5.27 -5.54
C ILE A 89 11.99 -6.56 -4.98
N MET A 90 12.76 -7.64 -5.03
CA MET A 90 12.33 -8.93 -4.48
C MET A 90 12.49 -8.96 -2.96
N SER A 91 11.40 -9.27 -2.24
CA SER A 91 11.46 -9.51 -0.79
C SER A 91 11.84 -10.96 -0.44
N ASP A 92 11.31 -11.94 -1.18
CA ASP A 92 11.55 -13.38 -0.99
C ASP A 92 11.82 -14.03 -2.36
N PRO A 93 13.07 -13.93 -2.88
CA PRO A 93 13.40 -14.40 -4.23
C PRO A 93 13.34 -15.93 -4.33
N VAL A 94 12.55 -16.42 -5.28
CA VAL A 94 12.42 -17.84 -5.63
C VAL A 94 12.77 -18.05 -7.10
N MET A 95 13.30 -19.24 -7.41
CA MET A 95 13.69 -19.61 -8.76
C MET A 95 12.67 -20.58 -9.38
N PHE A 96 12.17 -20.27 -10.58
CA PHE A 96 11.36 -21.21 -11.33
C PHE A 96 12.20 -22.40 -11.82
N PRO A 97 11.72 -23.65 -11.69
CA PRO A 97 12.52 -24.84 -12.00
C PRO A 97 12.82 -24.99 -13.50
N GLN A 98 11.91 -24.59 -14.39
CA GLN A 98 12.08 -24.74 -15.83
C GLN A 98 12.82 -23.56 -16.47
N SER A 99 12.40 -22.33 -16.17
CA SER A 99 12.94 -21.12 -16.79
C SER A 99 14.17 -20.56 -16.06
N ARG A 100 14.45 -21.03 -14.84
CA ARG A 100 15.49 -20.53 -13.92
C ARG A 100 15.40 -19.03 -13.60
N LYS A 101 14.29 -18.38 -13.97
CA LYS A 101 14.04 -16.98 -13.65
C LYS A 101 13.89 -16.80 -12.16
N ILE A 102 14.49 -15.74 -11.62
CA ILE A 102 14.34 -15.34 -10.23
C ILE A 102 13.23 -14.30 -10.14
N VAL A 103 12.20 -14.62 -9.36
CA VAL A 103 11.05 -13.75 -9.13
C VAL A 103 10.71 -13.73 -7.65
N ASP A 104 9.96 -12.73 -7.19
CA ASP A 104 9.45 -12.73 -5.83
C ASP A 104 8.37 -13.81 -5.64
N ARG A 105 8.31 -14.46 -4.47
CA ARG A 105 7.43 -15.62 -4.21
C ARG A 105 5.97 -15.36 -4.59
N TRP A 106 5.46 -14.17 -4.30
CA TRP A 106 4.07 -13.84 -4.59
C TRP A 106 3.76 -13.69 -6.09
N VAL A 107 4.77 -13.29 -6.88
CA VAL A 107 4.68 -13.27 -8.35
C VAL A 107 4.67 -14.70 -8.89
N ALA A 108 5.49 -15.57 -8.29
CA ALA A 108 5.48 -16.99 -8.62
C ALA A 108 4.13 -17.64 -8.32
N GLU A 109 3.56 -17.37 -7.14
CA GLU A 109 2.22 -17.85 -6.73
C GLU A 109 1.12 -17.45 -7.72
N ARG A 110 1.17 -16.21 -8.25
CA ARG A 110 0.21 -15.71 -9.24
C ARG A 110 0.33 -16.38 -10.62
N GLN A 111 1.50 -16.91 -10.98
CA GLN A 111 1.70 -17.59 -12.25
C GLN A 111 1.26 -19.06 -12.22
N ILE A 112 1.19 -19.66 -11.03
CA ILE A 112 0.85 -21.08 -10.83
C ILE A 112 -0.59 -21.31 -10.37
N MET A 113 -1.27 -20.29 -9.81
CA MET A 113 -2.71 -20.28 -9.51
C MET A 113 -3.50 -19.59 -10.62
#